data_AF-T0FQP2-F1
#
_entry.id   AF-T0FQP2-F1
#
_cell.length_a   1.000
_cell.length_b   1.000
_cell.length_c   1.000
_cell.angle_alpha   90.00
_cell.angle_beta   90.00
_cell.angle_gamma   90.00
#
_symmetry.space_group_name_H-M   'P 1'
#
loop_
_entity.id
_entity.type
_entity.pdbx_description
1 polymer ?
#
loop_
_entity_poly.entity_id
_entity_poly.type
_entity_poly.pdbx_seq_one_letter_code
_entity_poly.pdbx_strand_id
1 'polypeptide(L)'
;MKTLRENTYKGGNRFLLDGHLEIGGLLSREFSSDVLDGKSSQKMKNLTEKISKQLNEGFSRRTLYYALKFYQSYRNKKLDYRLGWGHYRILASISNLTQRKKLEKEAAENNWSREILERKAREGGYYGGMKKILWKRPDGDIFHYKIVNKDIQTEKTLWIDFGFHFYKKVDEKGFGESDIVALNVEKKDWKYEKQNPDSKSLLYHYEWCLDEWC
;
A
#
# COMPACT_ATOMS: atom_id res chain seq x y z
N MET A 1 30.97 -7.25 -2.26
CA MET A 1 29.82 -6.36 -2.60
C MET A 1 29.25 -5.56 -1.42
N LYS A 2 29.66 -5.78 -0.15
CA LYS A 2 29.26 -4.88 0.97
C LYS A 2 29.62 -3.40 0.71
N THR A 3 30.74 -3.15 0.04
CA THR A 3 31.23 -1.83 -0.37
C THR A 3 30.37 -1.11 -1.42
N LEU A 4 29.46 -1.82 -2.13
CA LEU A 4 28.57 -1.19 -3.12
C LEU A 4 27.33 -0.53 -2.48
N ARG A 5 26.99 -0.93 -1.24
CA ARG A 5 25.84 -0.36 -0.51
C ARG A 5 26.20 0.94 0.22
N GLU A 6 27.49 1.18 0.43
CA GLU A 6 28.00 2.31 1.23
C GLU A 6 28.43 3.52 0.38
N ASN A 7 28.54 3.38 -0.95
CA ASN A 7 29.03 4.46 -1.80
C ASN A 7 27.91 5.19 -2.54
N THR A 8 27.14 5.99 -1.79
CA THR A 8 26.20 6.99 -2.32
C THR A 8 26.94 8.23 -2.86
N TYR A 9 27.90 8.02 -3.77
CA TYR A 9 28.55 9.08 -4.54
C TYR A 9 28.42 8.77 -6.03
N LYS A 10 28.31 9.84 -6.83
CA LYS A 10 27.91 9.88 -8.26
C LYS A 10 28.59 8.82 -9.18
N GLY A 11 29.70 8.21 -8.77
CA GLY A 11 30.35 7.09 -9.48
C GLY A 11 29.72 5.71 -9.28
N GLY A 12 29.08 5.43 -8.14
CA GLY A 12 28.49 4.12 -7.82
C GLY A 12 27.24 3.79 -8.65
N ASN A 13 26.41 4.79 -8.93
CA ASN A 13 25.20 4.62 -9.73
C ASN A 13 25.52 4.22 -11.18
N ARG A 14 26.57 4.80 -11.77
CA ARG A 14 26.95 4.51 -13.15
C ARG A 14 27.27 3.03 -13.35
N PHE A 15 28.17 2.49 -12.54
CA PHE A 15 28.54 1.07 -12.60
C PHE A 15 27.32 0.16 -12.44
N LEU A 16 26.45 0.45 -11.46
CA LEU A 16 25.26 -0.35 -11.18
C LEU A 16 24.24 -0.31 -12.33
N LEU A 17 24.01 0.87 -12.92
CA LEU A 17 23.08 1.03 -14.03
C LEU A 17 23.61 0.41 -15.31
N ASP A 18 24.89 0.63 -15.64
CA ASP A 18 25.53 0.06 -16.82
C ASP A 18 25.52 -1.49 -16.73
N GLY A 19 25.84 -2.05 -15.56
CA GLY A 19 25.76 -3.49 -15.31
C GLY A 19 24.33 -4.06 -15.44
N HIS A 20 23.32 -3.37 -14.91
CA HIS A 20 21.93 -3.79 -15.11
C HIS A 20 21.46 -3.67 -16.57
N LEU A 21 21.98 -2.69 -17.32
CA LEU A 21 21.70 -2.53 -18.74
C LEU A 21 22.29 -3.70 -19.54
N GLU A 22 23.52 -4.10 -19.23
CA GLU A 22 24.19 -5.25 -19.86
C GLU A 22 23.44 -6.56 -19.57
N ILE A 23 23.09 -6.81 -18.30
CA ILE A 23 22.28 -7.97 -17.89
C ILE A 23 20.96 -7.99 -18.67
N GLY A 24 20.27 -6.85 -18.74
CA GLY A 24 19.02 -6.75 -19.50
C GLY A 24 19.20 -7.00 -21.00
N GLY A 25 20.35 -6.59 -21.56
CA GLY A 25 20.71 -6.86 -22.95
C GLY A 25 20.91 -8.35 -23.23
N LEU A 26 21.64 -9.05 -22.36
CA LEU A 26 21.79 -10.52 -22.45
C LEU A 26 20.43 -11.23 -22.34
N LEU A 27 19.59 -10.81 -21.39
CA LEU A 27 18.24 -11.35 -21.23
C LEU A 27 17.37 -11.08 -22.47
N SER A 28 17.50 -9.93 -23.12
CA SER A 28 16.67 -9.58 -24.28
C SER A 28 16.88 -10.48 -25.50
N ARG A 29 18.04 -11.16 -25.60
CA ARG A 29 18.32 -12.17 -26.63
C ARG A 29 17.50 -13.45 -26.41
N GLU A 30 17.20 -13.75 -25.15
CA GLU A 30 16.54 -14.98 -24.72
C GLU A 30 15.02 -14.80 -24.50
N PHE A 31 14.56 -13.57 -24.29
CA PHE A 31 13.18 -13.22 -23.94
C PHE A 31 12.64 -12.12 -24.86
N SER A 32 11.72 -12.47 -25.76
CA SER A 32 11.32 -11.63 -26.91
C SER A 32 10.49 -10.38 -26.59
N SER A 33 9.95 -10.22 -25.37
CA SER A 33 9.57 -8.94 -24.75
C SER A 33 8.58 -9.14 -23.60
N ASP A 34 7.71 -10.14 -23.71
CA ASP A 34 6.68 -10.42 -22.71
C ASP A 34 7.10 -11.55 -21.75
N VAL A 35 7.70 -11.16 -20.63
CA VAL A 35 8.18 -12.06 -19.57
C VAL A 35 7.02 -12.69 -18.78
N LEU A 36 5.78 -12.31 -19.10
CA LEU A 36 4.56 -12.77 -18.43
C LEU A 36 3.89 -13.95 -19.11
N ASP A 37 4.32 -14.37 -20.30
CA ASP A 37 3.89 -15.64 -20.89
C ASP A 37 4.36 -16.82 -20.01
N GLY A 38 3.53 -17.87 -19.89
CA GLY A 38 3.81 -19.01 -19.01
C GLY A 38 5.15 -19.68 -19.31
N LYS A 39 5.53 -19.74 -20.59
CA LYS A 39 6.82 -20.30 -21.05
C LYS A 39 8.01 -19.41 -20.69
N SER A 40 7.89 -18.09 -20.85
CA SER A 40 8.96 -17.14 -20.50
C SER A 40 9.17 -17.04 -19.00
N SER A 41 8.09 -17.15 -18.21
CA SER A 41 8.12 -17.24 -16.75
C SER A 41 8.94 -18.44 -16.24
N GLN A 42 8.69 -19.63 -16.77
CA GLN A 42 9.45 -20.83 -16.38
C GLN A 42 10.91 -20.77 -16.83
N LYS A 43 11.18 -20.25 -18.04
CA LYS A 43 12.55 -20.05 -18.53
C LYS A 43 13.33 -19.07 -17.65
N MET A 44 12.70 -18.00 -17.17
CA MET A 44 13.31 -17.05 -16.24
C MET A 44 13.60 -17.69 -14.87
N LYS A 45 12.69 -18.55 -14.37
CA LYS A 45 12.91 -19.32 -13.14
C LYS A 45 14.14 -20.22 -13.26
N ASN A 46 14.21 -21.03 -14.32
CA ASN A 46 15.34 -21.92 -14.59
C ASN A 46 16.67 -21.16 -14.70
N LEU A 47 16.66 -19.99 -15.36
CA LEU A 47 17.84 -19.13 -15.47
C LEU A 47 18.29 -18.60 -14.11
N THR A 48 17.34 -18.13 -13.29
CA THR A 48 17.60 -17.63 -11.93
C THR A 48 18.24 -18.71 -11.05
N GLU A 49 17.74 -19.95 -11.12
CA GLU A 49 18.29 -21.09 -10.38
C GLU A 49 19.70 -21.45 -10.85
N LYS A 50 19.97 -21.46 -12.17
CA LYS A 50 21.31 -21.71 -12.72
C LYS A 50 22.32 -20.65 -12.26
N ILE A 51 21.95 -19.37 -12.33
CA ILE A 51 22.79 -18.25 -11.89
C ILE A 51 23.08 -18.37 -10.39
N SER A 52 22.07 -18.69 -9.58
CA SER A 52 22.22 -18.82 -8.12
C SER A 52 23.10 -20.01 -7.71
N LYS A 53 23.22 -21.05 -8.55
CA LYS A 53 24.16 -22.16 -8.32
C LYS A 53 25.60 -21.80 -8.64
N GLN A 54 25.83 -20.85 -9.54
CA GLN A 54 27.17 -20.45 -9.99
C GLN A 54 27.71 -19.23 -9.22
N LEU A 55 26.84 -18.41 -8.64
CA LEU A 55 27.19 -17.20 -7.89
C LEU A 55 26.76 -17.37 -6.42
N ASN A 56 27.70 -17.15 -5.49
CA ASN A 56 27.43 -17.16 -4.05
C ASN A 56 26.44 -16.05 -3.61
N GLU A 57 26.26 -15.01 -4.42
CA GLU A 57 25.23 -13.97 -4.26
C GLU A 57 24.31 -14.00 -5.49
N GLY A 58 23.24 -14.81 -5.42
CA GLY A 58 22.31 -15.01 -6.54
C GLY A 58 21.50 -13.75 -6.92
N PHE A 59 21.28 -13.52 -8.21
CA PHE A 59 20.29 -12.55 -8.67
C PHE A 59 18.89 -13.08 -8.44
N SER A 60 18.01 -12.29 -7.82
CA SER A 60 16.60 -12.66 -7.72
C SER A 60 15.90 -12.59 -9.08
N ARG A 61 14.88 -13.43 -9.28
CA ARG A 61 13.98 -13.36 -10.45
C ARG A 61 13.46 -11.94 -10.68
N ARG A 62 13.14 -11.23 -9.60
CA ARG A 62 12.66 -9.85 -9.62
C ARG A 62 13.72 -8.88 -10.18
N THR A 63 14.97 -9.05 -9.77
CA THR A 63 16.09 -8.23 -10.26
C THR A 63 16.29 -8.42 -11.76
N LEU A 64 16.29 -9.67 -12.25
CA LEU A 64 16.44 -9.99 -13.67
C LEU A 64 15.26 -9.44 -14.49
N TYR A 65 14.03 -9.60 -13.99
CA TYR A 65 12.85 -9.01 -14.62
C TYR A 65 12.98 -7.50 -14.82
N TYR A 66 13.36 -6.76 -13.77
CA TYR A 66 13.52 -5.31 -13.89
C TYR A 66 14.73 -4.92 -14.75
N ALA A 67 15.82 -5.69 -14.77
CA ALA A 67 16.95 -5.46 -15.67
C ALA A 67 16.53 -5.55 -17.14
N LEU A 68 15.75 -6.58 -17.50
CA LEU A 68 15.19 -6.73 -18.83
C LEU A 68 14.25 -5.58 -19.20
N LYS A 69 13.32 -5.22 -18.30
CA LYS A 69 12.40 -4.10 -18.51
C LYS A 69 13.12 -2.75 -18.65
N PHE A 70 14.18 -2.57 -17.87
CA PHE A 70 15.07 -1.42 -17.94
C PHE A 70 15.78 -1.35 -19.28
N TYR A 71 16.37 -2.44 -19.75
CA TYR A 71 17.00 -2.50 -21.07
C TYR A 71 16.02 -2.19 -22.22
N GLN A 72 14.84 -2.81 -22.23
CA GLN A 72 13.80 -2.51 -23.23
C GLN A 72 13.45 -1.01 -23.26
N SER A 73 13.50 -0.37 -22.09
CA SER A 73 13.13 1.02 -21.88
C SER A 73 14.24 2.03 -22.21
N TYR A 74 15.50 1.64 -22.05
CA TYR A 74 16.66 2.53 -21.99
C TYR A 74 17.88 2.13 -22.84
N ARG A 75 17.86 1.01 -23.58
CA ARG A 75 19.00 0.49 -24.38
C ARG A 75 19.71 1.50 -25.30
N ASN A 76 18.99 2.49 -25.83
CA ASN A 76 19.51 3.51 -26.73
C ASN A 76 19.32 4.93 -26.17
N LYS A 77 19.23 5.07 -24.85
CA LYS A 77 18.98 6.36 -24.19
C LYS A 77 20.15 6.71 -23.28
N LYS A 78 20.47 8.01 -23.22
CA LYS A 78 21.40 8.54 -22.24
C LYS A 78 20.77 8.45 -20.85
N LEU A 79 21.44 7.80 -19.92
CA LEU A 79 21.03 7.70 -18.52
C LEU A 79 21.46 8.95 -17.74
N ASP A 80 20.66 9.32 -16.75
CA ASP A 80 20.98 10.33 -15.76
C ASP A 80 21.49 9.66 -14.49
N TYR A 81 22.80 9.68 -14.31
CA TYR A 81 23.48 9.03 -13.18
C TYR A 81 23.23 9.70 -11.82
N ARG A 82 22.51 10.83 -11.77
CA ARG A 82 21.94 11.37 -10.53
C ARG A 82 20.90 10.43 -9.94
N LEU A 83 20.23 9.65 -10.79
CA LEU A 83 19.23 8.67 -10.40
C LEU A 83 19.88 7.29 -10.23
N GLY A 84 19.70 6.67 -9.06
CA GLY A 84 20.14 5.30 -8.82
C GLY A 84 19.20 4.22 -9.39
N TRP A 85 19.60 2.95 -9.26
CA TRP A 85 18.84 1.79 -9.74
C TRP A 85 17.38 1.74 -9.26
N GLY A 86 17.13 2.12 -8.01
CA GLY A 86 15.77 2.19 -7.46
C GLY A 86 14.83 3.10 -8.26
N HIS A 87 15.33 4.24 -8.75
CA HIS A 87 14.56 5.16 -9.59
C HIS A 87 14.27 4.55 -10.95
N TYR A 88 15.30 4.00 -11.60
CA TYR A 88 15.17 3.41 -12.93
C TYR A 88 14.27 2.16 -12.95
N ARG A 89 14.19 1.40 -11.85
CA ARG A 89 13.19 0.35 -11.69
C ARG A 89 11.76 0.89 -11.76
N ILE A 90 11.48 2.01 -11.09
CA ILE A 90 10.16 2.65 -11.14
C ILE A 90 9.90 3.18 -12.56
N LEU A 91 10.84 3.96 -13.10
CA LEU A 91 10.70 4.60 -14.42
C LEU A 91 10.54 3.58 -15.55
N ALA A 92 11.36 2.53 -15.59
CA ALA A 92 11.26 1.46 -16.59
C ALA A 92 9.91 0.74 -16.54
N SER A 93 9.26 0.78 -15.38
CA SER A 93 7.96 0.15 -15.23
C SER A 93 6.84 0.98 -15.89
N ILE A 94 7.02 2.30 -16.05
CA ILE A 94 6.07 3.24 -16.65
C ILE A 94 5.92 3.04 -18.15
N SER A 95 4.81 2.47 -18.61
CA SER A 95 4.58 2.20 -20.04
C SER A 95 4.45 3.48 -20.88
N ASN A 96 3.82 4.53 -20.35
CA ASN A 96 3.68 5.80 -21.06
C ASN A 96 5.02 6.55 -21.12
N LEU A 97 5.57 6.70 -22.34
CA LEU A 97 6.87 7.33 -22.57
C LEU A 97 6.91 8.80 -22.13
N THR A 98 5.85 9.57 -22.38
CA THR A 98 5.77 10.99 -22.05
C THR A 98 5.80 11.19 -20.54
N GLN A 99 4.99 10.42 -19.81
CA GLN A 99 4.96 10.44 -18.35
C GLN A 99 6.30 10.01 -17.75
N ARG A 100 6.92 8.96 -18.30
CA ARG A 100 8.24 8.49 -17.87
C ARG A 100 9.30 9.58 -18.01
N LYS A 101 9.40 10.21 -19.18
CA LYS A 101 10.37 11.29 -19.43
C LYS A 101 10.16 12.49 -18.51
N LYS A 102 8.90 12.86 -18.28
CA LYS A 102 8.54 13.95 -17.35
C LYS A 102 9.03 13.64 -15.93
N LEU A 103 8.68 12.47 -15.39
CA LEU A 103 9.08 12.05 -14.05
C LEU A 103 10.58 11.86 -13.90
N GLU A 104 11.26 11.35 -14.93
CA GLU A 104 12.73 11.22 -14.94
C GLU A 104 13.40 12.59 -14.82
N LYS A 105 12.95 13.56 -15.62
CA LYS A 105 13.46 14.94 -15.57
C LYS A 105 13.19 15.59 -14.20
N GLU A 106 11.94 15.55 -13.73
CA GLU A 106 11.55 16.16 -12.46
C GLU A 106 12.30 15.52 -11.27
N ALA A 107 12.48 14.19 -11.28
CA ALA A 107 13.22 13.51 -10.22
C ALA A 107 14.69 13.93 -10.17
N ALA A 108 15.33 14.09 -11.34
CA ALA A 108 16.73 14.47 -11.42
C ALA A 108 16.97 15.95 -11.11
N GLU A 109 16.04 16.84 -11.48
CA GLU A 109 16.11 18.28 -11.20
C GLU A 109 15.83 18.59 -9.72
N ASN A 110 14.83 17.94 -9.14
CA ASN A 110 14.41 18.18 -7.75
C ASN A 110 15.09 17.25 -6.74
N ASN A 111 16.05 16.43 -7.16
CA ASN A 111 16.73 15.44 -6.33
C ASN A 111 15.75 14.56 -5.53
N TRP A 112 14.69 14.07 -6.19
CA TRP A 112 13.71 13.22 -5.52
C TRP A 112 14.35 11.92 -5.05
N SER A 113 13.98 11.49 -3.83
CA SER A 113 14.26 10.14 -3.40
C SER A 113 13.42 9.14 -4.20
N ARG A 114 13.78 7.86 -4.12
CA ARG A 114 13.03 6.77 -4.73
C ARG A 114 11.56 6.80 -4.29
N GLU A 115 11.33 7.03 -3.00
CA GLU A 115 10.00 7.05 -2.38
C GLU A 115 9.15 8.22 -2.91
N ILE A 116 9.75 9.39 -3.08
CA ILE A 116 9.07 10.56 -3.66
C ILE A 116 8.68 10.27 -5.11
N LEU A 117 9.61 9.75 -5.92
CA LEU A 117 9.32 9.36 -7.30
C LEU A 117 8.24 8.29 -7.37
N GLU A 118 8.27 7.29 -6.47
CA GLU A 118 7.25 6.24 -6.43
C GLU A 118 5.85 6.81 -6.13
N ARG A 119 5.76 7.72 -5.15
CA ARG A 119 4.51 8.43 -4.84
C ARG A 119 4.01 9.25 -6.03
N LYS A 120 4.89 10.02 -6.69
CA LYS A 120 4.54 10.82 -7.87
C LYS A 120 4.10 9.97 -9.05
N ALA A 121 4.74 8.83 -9.28
CA ALA A 121 4.31 7.85 -10.27
C ALA A 121 2.91 7.29 -9.94
N ARG A 122 2.65 6.94 -8.67
CA ARG A 122 1.34 6.46 -8.20
C ARG A 122 0.23 7.50 -8.38
N GLU A 123 0.50 8.77 -8.03
CA GLU A 123 -0.43 9.90 -8.23
C GLU A 123 -0.81 10.06 -9.72
N GLY A 124 0.15 9.84 -10.63
CA GLY A 124 -0.10 9.84 -12.07
C GLY A 124 -0.78 8.58 -12.63
N GLY A 125 -1.38 7.74 -11.78
CA GLY A 125 -2.17 6.57 -12.20
C GLY A 125 -1.36 5.35 -12.64
N TYR A 126 -0.04 5.36 -12.45
CA TYR A 126 0.87 4.37 -13.03
C TYR A 126 0.67 2.92 -12.51
N TYR A 127 0.42 2.75 -11.21
CA TYR A 127 0.24 1.43 -10.60
C TYR A 127 -1.18 0.85 -10.79
N GLY A 128 -1.98 1.43 -11.68
CA GLY A 128 -3.43 1.44 -11.50
C GLY A 128 -3.72 2.37 -10.34
N GLY A 129 -4.23 3.56 -10.62
CA GLY A 129 -4.51 4.52 -9.55
C GLY A 129 -5.35 3.84 -8.48
N MET A 130 -4.86 3.77 -7.25
CA MET A 130 -5.78 3.72 -6.11
C MET A 130 -6.61 4.97 -6.30
N LYS A 131 -7.87 4.82 -6.75
CA LYS A 131 -8.89 5.82 -6.47
C LYS A 131 -8.70 6.06 -4.99
N LYS A 132 -8.32 7.28 -4.61
CA LYS A 132 -8.32 7.66 -3.20
C LYS A 132 -9.76 7.39 -2.78
N ILE A 133 -10.00 6.26 -2.11
CA ILE A 133 -11.30 5.97 -1.52
C ILE A 133 -11.36 6.98 -0.40
N LEU A 134 -11.83 8.17 -0.75
CA LEU A 134 -12.32 9.14 0.20
C LEU A 134 -13.59 8.47 0.71
N TRP A 135 -13.43 7.68 1.77
CA TRP A 135 -14.57 7.26 2.56
C TRP A 135 -15.34 8.54 2.86
N LYS A 136 -16.56 8.63 2.37
CA LYS A 136 -17.43 9.75 2.74
C LYS A 136 -17.50 9.71 4.25
N ARG A 137 -17.10 10.81 4.90
CA ARG A 137 -17.28 10.93 6.35
C ARG A 137 -18.76 10.65 6.62
N PRO A 138 -19.09 9.71 7.50
CA PRO A 138 -20.49 9.49 7.84
C PRO A 138 -21.08 10.78 8.38
N ASP A 139 -22.19 11.20 7.79
CA ASP A 139 -22.99 12.31 8.30
C ASP A 139 -23.83 11.78 9.46
N GLY A 140 -23.80 12.45 10.61
CA GLY A 140 -24.54 12.06 11.80
C GLY A 140 -24.03 12.71 13.08
N ASP A 141 -24.86 12.66 14.12
CA ASP A 141 -24.50 13.19 15.42
C ASP A 141 -23.47 12.30 16.11
N ILE A 142 -22.49 12.94 16.74
CA ILE A 142 -21.45 12.26 17.52
C ILE A 142 -21.98 11.83 18.89
N PHE A 143 -21.27 10.90 19.55
CA PHE A 143 -21.57 10.44 20.91
C PHE A 143 -22.93 9.77 21.11
N HIS A 144 -23.48 9.15 20.07
CA HIS A 144 -24.67 8.31 20.16
C HIS A 144 -24.29 6.83 20.24
N TYR A 145 -24.82 6.12 21.22
CA TYR A 145 -24.48 4.74 21.53
C TYR A 145 -25.72 3.88 21.72
N LYS A 146 -25.61 2.59 21.41
CA LYS A 146 -26.71 1.63 21.54
C LYS A 146 -26.63 0.92 22.89
N ILE A 147 -27.78 0.69 23.51
CA ILE A 147 -27.90 -0.18 24.66
C ILE A 147 -28.05 -1.62 24.19
N VAL A 148 -27.17 -2.49 24.66
CA VAL A 148 -27.11 -3.91 24.33
C VAL A 148 -27.28 -4.76 25.58
N ASN A 149 -27.88 -5.93 25.41
CA ASN A 149 -27.78 -7.00 26.38
C ASN A 149 -26.71 -7.99 25.89
N LYS A 150 -25.79 -8.37 26.77
CA LYS A 150 -24.72 -9.32 26.46
C LYS A 150 -24.96 -10.71 27.01
N ASP A 151 -25.89 -10.84 27.96
CA ASP A 151 -26.08 -12.06 28.70
C ASP A 151 -27.02 -12.99 27.91
N ILE A 152 -26.53 -14.19 27.60
CA ILE A 152 -27.31 -15.24 26.91
C ILE A 152 -28.29 -15.92 27.88
N GLN A 153 -28.10 -15.79 29.20
CA GLN A 153 -28.88 -16.51 30.21
C GLN A 153 -29.34 -15.62 31.38
N THR A 154 -30.66 -15.51 31.48
CA THR A 154 -31.51 -15.22 32.67
C THR A 154 -31.41 -13.88 33.41
N GLU A 155 -30.28 -13.18 33.46
CA GLU A 155 -30.23 -11.81 34.02
C GLU A 155 -30.07 -10.78 32.90
N LYS A 156 -31.07 -9.91 32.73
CA LYS A 156 -31.08 -8.90 31.65
C LYS A 156 -30.20 -7.70 32.02
N THR A 157 -28.89 -7.88 32.04
CA THR A 157 -27.96 -6.78 32.30
C THR A 157 -27.80 -5.91 31.05
N LEU A 158 -28.10 -4.62 31.18
CA LEU A 158 -27.99 -3.66 30.09
C LEU A 158 -26.64 -2.94 30.12
N TRP A 159 -26.08 -2.74 28.92
CA TRP A 159 -24.78 -2.13 28.70
C TRP A 159 -24.87 -1.08 27.60
N ILE A 160 -24.17 0.04 27.75
CA ILE A 160 -23.91 0.98 26.66
C ILE A 160 -22.72 0.44 25.85
N ASP A 161 -22.90 0.26 24.55
CA ASP A 161 -21.85 -0.19 23.62
C ASP A 161 -21.14 1.01 22.97
N PHE A 162 -19.85 1.18 23.30
CA PHE A 162 -18.99 2.20 22.72
C PHE A 162 -18.24 1.72 21.46
N GLY A 163 -18.47 0.49 21.03
CA GLY A 163 -17.66 -0.21 20.05
C GLY A 163 -16.34 -0.74 20.64
N PHE A 164 -15.57 -1.45 19.81
CA PHE A 164 -14.24 -1.97 20.17
C PHE A 164 -14.18 -2.77 21.48
N HIS A 165 -15.25 -3.47 21.81
CA HIS A 165 -15.40 -4.21 23.06
C HIS A 165 -15.30 -3.35 24.34
N PHE A 166 -15.55 -2.04 24.23
CA PHE A 166 -15.62 -1.12 25.36
C PHE A 166 -17.07 -0.87 25.75
N TYR A 167 -17.40 -1.09 27.03
CA TYR A 167 -18.79 -1.05 27.50
C TYR A 167 -18.87 -0.48 28.90
N LYS A 168 -20.01 0.16 29.21
CA LYS A 168 -20.38 0.51 30.59
C LYS A 168 -21.75 -0.04 30.92
N LYS A 169 -21.87 -0.57 32.13
CA LYS A 169 -23.14 -1.01 32.69
C LYS A 169 -24.11 0.17 32.79
N VAL A 170 -25.37 -0.05 32.47
CA VAL A 170 -26.43 0.95 32.68
C VAL A 170 -26.81 0.93 34.15
N ASP A 171 -26.60 2.05 34.84
CA ASP A 171 -26.84 2.18 36.29
C ASP A 171 -28.27 2.67 36.61
N GLU A 172 -28.96 3.24 35.60
CA GLU A 172 -30.26 3.89 35.74
C GLU A 172 -31.43 3.02 35.22
N LYS A 173 -32.59 3.13 35.85
CA LYS A 173 -33.83 2.46 35.41
C LYS A 173 -34.52 3.29 34.31
N GLY A 174 -35.20 2.62 33.38
CA GLY A 174 -35.97 3.28 32.31
C GLY A 174 -35.39 3.12 30.89
N PHE A 175 -34.26 2.42 30.77
CA PHE A 175 -33.65 2.06 29.50
C PHE A 175 -34.03 0.64 29.09
N GLY A 176 -34.24 0.45 27.79
CA GLY A 176 -34.49 -0.81 27.13
C GLY A 176 -33.33 -1.23 26.24
N GLU A 177 -33.32 -2.51 25.87
CA GLU A 177 -32.42 -3.02 24.84
C GLU A 177 -32.73 -2.36 23.48
N SER A 178 -31.68 -2.05 22.71
CA SER A 178 -31.74 -1.27 21.46
C SER A 178 -32.11 0.21 21.59
N ASP A 179 -32.27 0.73 22.81
CA ASP A 179 -32.36 2.18 23.00
C ASP A 179 -31.06 2.86 22.56
N ILE A 180 -31.21 4.07 22.02
CA ILE A 180 -30.09 4.92 21.64
C ILE A 180 -29.94 6.00 22.70
N VAL A 181 -28.72 6.21 23.17
CA VAL A 181 -28.40 7.24 24.15
C VAL A 181 -27.35 8.19 23.60
N ALA A 182 -27.55 9.48 23.82
CA ALA A 182 -26.52 10.49 23.58
C ALA A 182 -25.74 10.72 24.87
N LEU A 183 -24.42 10.75 24.77
CA LEU A 183 -23.53 10.96 25.90
C LEU A 183 -23.17 12.45 26.01
N ASN A 184 -23.49 13.03 27.17
CA ASN A 184 -23.18 14.41 27.52
C ASN A 184 -22.00 14.40 28.49
N VAL A 185 -20.86 14.93 28.04
CA VAL A 185 -19.65 15.03 28.88
C VAL A 185 -19.73 16.27 29.76
N GLU A 186 -19.86 16.09 31.07
CA GLU A 186 -19.83 17.14 32.08
C GLU A 186 -18.49 17.10 32.83
N LYS A 187 -17.49 17.88 32.38
CA LYS A 187 -16.16 18.00 33.00
C LYS A 187 -15.42 16.66 33.19
N LYS A 188 -15.63 15.99 34.34
CA LYS A 188 -14.98 14.74 34.77
C LYS A 188 -15.91 13.54 34.82
N ASP A 189 -17.21 13.78 34.70
CA ASP A 189 -18.24 12.75 34.63
C ASP A 189 -18.98 12.88 33.31
N TRP A 190 -19.81 11.89 33.04
CA TRP A 190 -20.65 11.89 31.87
C TRP A 190 -22.00 11.32 32.21
N LYS A 191 -23.01 11.90 31.60
CA LYS A 191 -24.39 11.45 31.66
C LYS A 191 -24.82 10.98 30.28
N TYR A 192 -25.91 10.24 30.25
CA TYR A 192 -26.46 9.75 29.01
C TYR A 192 -27.97 9.89 29.04
N GLU A 193 -28.53 10.39 27.95
CA GLU A 193 -29.97 10.64 27.82
C GLU A 193 -30.51 9.84 26.65
N LYS A 194 -31.70 9.28 26.82
CA LYS A 194 -32.39 8.56 25.75
C LYS A 194 -32.71 9.53 24.62
N GLN A 195 -32.24 9.20 23.43
CA GLN A 195 -32.53 9.94 22.21
C GLN A 195 -33.35 9.06 21.28
N ASN A 196 -34.26 9.71 20.56
CA ASN A 196 -34.96 9.08 19.45
C ASN A 196 -34.44 9.75 18.17
N PRO A 197 -33.31 9.28 17.61
CA PRO A 197 -32.70 9.99 16.50
C PRO A 197 -33.64 10.00 15.30
N ASP A 198 -33.84 11.18 14.74
CA ASP A 198 -34.48 11.34 13.43
C ASP A 198 -33.64 10.59 12.40
N SER A 199 -34.24 9.54 11.84
CA SER A 199 -33.77 8.69 10.75
C SER A 199 -32.33 8.95 10.25
N LYS A 200 -31.44 7.97 10.49
CA LYS A 200 -30.09 7.81 9.91
C LYS A 200 -28.92 8.42 10.67
N SER A 201 -28.99 8.62 11.99
CA SER A 201 -27.73 8.57 12.75
C SER A 201 -27.17 7.16 12.57
N LEU A 202 -26.10 7.05 11.78
CA LEU A 202 -25.36 5.82 11.60
C LEU A 202 -24.69 5.53 12.95
N LEU A 203 -25.42 4.92 13.90
CA LEU A 203 -24.77 4.22 14.99
C LEU A 203 -23.88 3.18 14.31
N TYR A 204 -22.57 3.39 14.42
CA TYR A 204 -21.57 2.46 13.97
C TYR A 204 -21.84 1.13 14.67
N HIS A 205 -22.59 0.26 14.01
CA HIS A 205 -22.60 -1.15 14.35
C HIS A 205 -21.25 -1.64 13.85
N TYR A 206 -20.32 -1.80 14.78
CA TYR A 206 -19.15 -2.64 14.54
C TYR A 206 -19.66 -4.08 14.48
N GLU A 207 -20.34 -4.42 13.38
CA GLU A 207 -20.54 -5.80 12.99
C GLU A 207 -19.13 -6.36 12.85
N TRP A 208 -18.75 -7.16 13.84
CA TRP A 208 -17.48 -7.87 13.81
C TRP A 208 -17.61 -8.89 12.68
N CYS A 209 -17.17 -8.49 11.49
CA CYS A 209 -16.98 -9.40 10.38
C CYS A 209 -15.74 -10.26 10.73
N LEU A 210 -15.94 -11.24 11.61
CA LEU A 210 -15.35 -12.55 11.39
C LEU A 210 -16.35 -13.32 10.53
N ASP A 211 -16.41 -12.97 9.26
CA ASP A 211 -16.63 -13.99 8.26
C ASP A 211 -15.35 -14.09 7.45
N GLU A 212 -14.89 -15.33 7.36
CA GLU A 212 -13.87 -15.76 6.43
C GLU A 212 -14.13 -15.13 5.05
N TRP A 213 -13.05 -14.83 4.31
CA TRP A 213 -13.02 -14.29 2.94
C TRP A 213 -13.04 -12.75 2.79
N CYS A 214 -11.85 -12.17 2.92
CA CYS A 214 -11.36 -11.04 2.12
C CYS A 214 -9.89 -11.29 1.73
#